data_AF-A0A822C8Q2-F1
#
_entry.id   AF-A0A822C8Q2-F1
#
_cell.length_a   1.000
_cell.length_b   1.000
_cell.length_c   1.000
_cell.angle_alpha   90.00
_cell.angle_beta   90.00
_cell.angle_gamma   90.00
#
_symmetry.space_group_name_H-M   'P 1'
#
loop_
_entity.id
_entity.type
_entity.pdbx_description
1 polymer ?
#
loop_
_entity_poly.entity_id
_entity_poly.type
_entity_poly.pdbx_seq_one_letter_code
_entity_poly.pdbx_strand_id
1 'polypeptide(L)'
;MVLKGARRLDSLPTKQCKPIAIDILNKLIGVLRCGIFNSYLDTLMQAALTTAFWGFFRSDELSPDKFSSRLHVTKADVYYDINCIIIHLKSSKTNIQRRG
;
A
#
# COMPACT_ATOMS: atom_id res chain seq x y z
N MET A 1 14.77 23.66 29.11
CA MET A 1 13.46 23.33 29.71
C MET A 1 12.83 22.23 28.88
N VAL A 2 12.95 21.01 29.39
CA VAL A 2 12.52 19.74 28.81
C VAL A 2 11.03 19.52 29.14
N LEU A 3 10.30 18.81 28.27
CA LEU A 3 8.87 18.42 28.35
C LEU A 3 7.83 19.37 27.72
N LYS A 4 7.69 19.29 26.39
CA LYS A 4 6.41 19.51 25.66
C LYS A 4 6.10 18.30 24.77
N GLY A 5 6.01 17.12 25.36
CA GLY A 5 5.80 15.87 24.62
C GLY A 5 4.89 14.85 25.31
N ALA A 6 4.18 15.24 26.36
CA ALA A 6 3.24 14.37 27.04
C ALA A 6 1.91 15.11 27.23
N ARG A 7 0.81 14.42 26.92
CA ARG A 7 -0.60 14.85 26.98
C ARG A 7 -1.16 15.45 25.69
N ARG A 8 -1.59 14.56 24.79
CA ARG A 8 -2.94 14.65 24.21
C ARG A 8 -3.61 13.27 24.25
N LEU A 9 -4.47 13.15 25.28
CA LEU A 9 -5.63 12.26 25.41
C LEU A 9 -5.43 10.74 25.29
N ASP A 10 -5.26 10.12 26.45
CA ASP A 10 -6.00 8.90 26.79
C ASP A 10 -7.51 9.24 26.83
N SER A 11 -8.34 8.68 25.91
CA SER A 11 -9.79 8.40 26.14
C SER A 11 -10.60 7.91 24.92
N LEU A 12 -10.00 7.29 23.90
CA LEU A 12 -10.75 6.47 22.94
C LEU A 12 -10.02 5.13 22.78
N PRO A 13 -10.71 3.97 22.78
CA PRO A 13 -10.09 2.73 22.35
C PRO A 13 -9.69 2.94 20.89
N THR A 14 -8.43 3.28 20.67
CA THR A 14 -7.87 3.39 19.34
C THR A 14 -7.97 1.99 18.78
N LYS A 15 -8.92 1.76 17.87
CA LYS A 15 -9.10 0.47 17.20
C LYS A 15 -7.73 0.13 16.62
N GLN A 16 -7.03 -0.84 17.23
CA GLN A 16 -5.73 -1.25 16.75
C GLN A 16 -5.94 -1.73 15.32
N CYS A 17 -5.43 -0.98 14.35
CA CYS A 17 -5.35 -1.42 12.97
C CYS A 17 -4.40 -2.61 12.96
N LYS A 18 -4.96 -3.82 13.03
CA LYS A 18 -4.17 -5.03 12.87
C LYS A 18 -3.71 -5.10 11.41
N PRO A 19 -2.44 -5.44 11.14
CA PRO A 19 -2.01 -5.70 9.77
C PRO A 19 -2.91 -6.79 9.18
N ILE A 20 -3.19 -6.69 7.88
CA ILE A 20 -3.84 -7.79 7.16
C ILE A 20 -2.91 -8.99 7.33
N ALA A 21 -3.42 -10.06 7.93
CA ALA A 21 -2.67 -11.29 8.06
C ALA A 21 -2.73 -12.08 6.73
N ILE A 22 -1.72 -12.92 6.49
CA ILE A 22 -1.59 -13.65 5.22
C ILE A 22 -2.81 -14.55 4.93
N ASP A 23 -3.49 -15.05 5.95
CA ASP A 23 -4.71 -15.85 5.83
C ASP A 23 -5.87 -15.01 5.28
N ILE A 24 -5.99 -13.75 5.69
CA ILE A 24 -7.00 -12.81 5.18
C ILE A 24 -6.70 -12.49 3.71
N LEU A 25 -5.43 -12.24 3.36
CA LEU A 25 -5.03 -12.02 1.98
C LEU A 25 -5.39 -13.22 1.10
N ASN A 26 -5.05 -14.43 1.53
CA ASN A 26 -5.35 -15.66 0.79
C ASN A 26 -6.85 -15.87 0.60
N LYS A 27 -7.67 -15.58 1.63
CA LYS A 27 -9.13 -15.61 1.51
C LYS A 27 -9.62 -14.61 0.46
N LEU A 28 -9.17 -13.36 0.52
CA LEU A 28 -9.56 -12.32 -0.44
C LEU A 28 -9.19 -12.70 -1.88
N ILE A 29 -7.97 -13.17 -2.11
CA ILE A 29 -7.53 -13.65 -3.43
C ILE A 29 -8.38 -14.84 -3.88
N GLY A 30 -8.71 -15.76 -2.97
CA GLY A 30 -9.60 -16.87 -3.25
C GLY A 30 -10.96 -16.41 -3.76
N VAL A 31 -11.57 -15.40 -3.11
CA VAL A 31 -12.88 -14.88 -3.55
C VAL A 31 -12.75 -14.17 -4.90
N LEU A 32 -11.72 -13.35 -5.12
CA LEU A 32 -11.48 -12.67 -6.40
C LEU A 32 -11.33 -13.65 -7.56
N ARG A 33 -10.67 -14.79 -7.33
CA ARG A 33 -10.53 -15.87 -8.33
C ARG A 33 -11.85 -16.57 -8.68
N CYS A 34 -12.85 -16.49 -7.82
CA CYS A 34 -14.20 -16.97 -8.12
C CYS A 34 -14.98 -16.04 -9.06
N GLY A 35 -14.45 -14.85 -9.38
CA GLY A 35 -15.07 -13.92 -10.32
C GLY A 35 -16.21 -13.09 -9.72
N ILE A 36 -15.92 -12.29 -8.69
CA ILE A 36 -16.94 -11.46 -8.00
C ILE A 36 -17.36 -10.28 -8.87
N PHE A 37 -16.40 -9.66 -9.56
CA PHE A 37 -16.63 -8.46 -10.36
C PHE A 37 -16.58 -8.82 -11.84
N ASN A 38 -15.45 -8.52 -12.49
CA ASN A 38 -15.14 -8.96 -13.82
C ASN A 38 -13.67 -9.38 -13.86
N SER A 39 -13.31 -10.22 -14.83
CA SER A 39 -11.96 -10.81 -14.90
C SER A 39 -10.83 -9.77 -14.85
N TYR A 40 -11.04 -8.58 -15.44
CA TYR A 40 -10.09 -7.49 -15.38
C TYR A 40 -9.93 -6.90 -13.96
N LEU A 41 -11.05 -6.51 -13.33
CA LEU A 41 -11.06 -5.92 -12.00
C LEU A 41 -10.59 -6.90 -10.93
N ASP A 42 -10.98 -8.17 -11.04
CA ASP A 42 -10.56 -9.21 -10.11
C ASP A 42 -9.04 -9.41 -10.17
N THR A 43 -8.47 -9.44 -11.38
CA THR A 43 -7.02 -9.53 -11.61
C THR A 43 -6.30 -8.28 -11.10
N LEU A 44 -6.86 -7.09 -11.36
CA LEU A 44 -6.31 -5.82 -10.91
C LEU A 44 -6.29 -5.72 -9.38
N MET A 45 -7.38 -6.09 -8.72
CA MET A 45 -7.46 -6.12 -7.25
C MET A 45 -6.51 -7.16 -6.66
N GLN A 46 -6.40 -8.35 -7.26
CA GLN A 46 -5.44 -9.35 -6.82
C GLN A 46 -4.00 -8.80 -6.92
N ALA A 47 -3.64 -8.16 -8.03
CA ALA A 47 -2.33 -7.54 -8.22
C ALA A 47 -2.08 -6.40 -7.20
N ALA A 48 -3.06 -5.53 -6.98
CA ALA A 48 -2.94 -4.43 -6.01
C ALA A 48 -2.77 -4.95 -4.57
N LEU A 49 -3.57 -5.93 -4.14
CA LEU A 49 -3.50 -6.51 -2.80
C LEU A 49 -2.18 -7.23 -2.55
N THR A 50 -1.71 -8.03 -3.51
CA THR A 50 -0.43 -8.74 -3.39
C THR A 50 0.75 -7.79 -3.38
N THR A 51 0.74 -6.76 -4.25
CA THR A 51 1.78 -5.73 -4.29
C THR A 51 1.79 -4.91 -3.00
N ALA A 52 0.63 -4.51 -2.49
CA ALA A 52 0.52 -3.78 -1.23
C ALA A 52 1.00 -4.60 -0.02
N PHE A 53 0.65 -5.90 0.02
CA PHE A 53 1.02 -6.77 1.12
C PHE A 53 2.53 -7.06 1.16
N TRP A 54 3.12 -7.48 0.04
CA TRP A 54 4.53 -7.87 -0.02
C TRP A 54 5.48 -6.68 -0.18
N GLY A 55 5.05 -5.64 -0.89
CA GLY A 55 5.84 -4.44 -1.13
C GLY A 55 5.58 -3.31 -0.13
N PHE A 56 4.69 -3.51 0.85
CA PHE A 56 4.30 -2.50 1.84
C PHE A 56 3.84 -1.17 1.24
N PHE A 57 3.22 -1.21 0.04
CA PHE A 57 2.71 -0.03 -0.63
C PHE A 57 1.49 0.54 0.10
N ARG A 58 1.39 1.86 0.14
CA ARG A 58 0.17 2.56 0.57
C ARG A 58 -0.87 2.59 -0.54
N SER A 59 -2.13 2.76 -0.16
CA SER A 59 -3.23 2.97 -1.10
C SER A 59 -2.92 4.09 -2.10
N ASP A 60 -2.43 5.23 -1.61
CA ASP A 60 -2.17 6.41 -2.44
C ASP A 60 -0.99 6.22 -3.40
N GLU A 61 -0.09 5.28 -3.10
CA GLU A 61 1.07 4.96 -3.96
C GLU A 61 0.64 4.08 -5.15
N LEU A 62 -0.41 3.27 -4.99
CA LEU A 62 -0.98 2.39 -6.02
C LEU A 62 -2.18 3.02 -6.75
N SER A 63 -3.00 3.78 -6.04
CA SER A 63 -4.26 4.37 -6.51
C SER A 63 -4.38 5.82 -6.00
N PRO A 64 -3.61 6.75 -6.57
CA PRO A 64 -3.69 8.16 -6.21
C PRO A 64 -4.98 8.82 -6.71
N ASP A 65 -5.55 9.73 -5.93
CA ASP A 65 -6.71 10.55 -6.36
C ASP A 65 -6.45 11.35 -7.64
N LYS A 66 -5.19 11.80 -7.81
CA LYS A 66 -4.73 12.49 -9.02
C LYS A 66 -3.43 11.88 -9.50
N PHE A 67 -3.48 11.21 -10.65
CA PHE A 67 -2.31 10.59 -11.23
C PHE A 67 -1.28 11.62 -11.73
N SER A 68 -0.01 11.29 -11.62
CA SER A 68 1.13 12.08 -12.09
C SER A 68 2.31 11.14 -12.28
N SER A 69 2.76 10.98 -13.51
CA SER A 69 3.84 10.04 -13.87
C SER A 69 5.19 10.36 -13.24
N ARG A 70 5.36 11.61 -12.75
CA ARG A 70 6.56 12.07 -12.03
C ARG A 70 6.58 11.63 -10.57
N LEU A 71 5.43 11.41 -9.96
CA LEU A 71 5.29 11.13 -8.52
C LEU A 71 4.84 9.70 -8.24
N HIS A 72 4.03 9.14 -9.13
CA HIS A 72 3.41 7.83 -8.96
C HIS A 72 4.11 6.78 -9.82
N VAL A 73 3.97 5.53 -9.39
CA VAL A 73 4.53 4.36 -10.07
C VAL A 73 3.92 4.26 -11.47
N THR A 74 4.77 4.09 -12.46
CA THR A 74 4.39 3.79 -13.84
C THR A 74 5.01 2.46 -14.27
N LYS A 75 4.58 1.96 -15.44
CA LYS A 75 5.16 0.73 -16.01
C LYS A 75 6.70 0.80 -16.16
N ALA A 76 7.24 2.00 -16.41
CA ALA A 76 8.69 2.19 -16.54
C ALA A 76 9.45 2.01 -15.21
N ASP A 77 8.75 2.01 -14.08
CA ASP A 77 9.34 1.82 -12.76
C ASP A 77 9.33 0.36 -12.29
N VAL A 78 8.80 -0.55 -13.11
CA VAL A 78 8.68 -1.98 -12.81
C VAL A 78 9.73 -2.75 -13.59
N TYR A 79 10.58 -3.45 -12.86
CA TYR A 79 11.65 -4.29 -13.38
C TYR A 79 11.42 -5.74 -12.94
N TYR A 80 11.77 -6.67 -13.83
CA TYR A 80 11.65 -8.10 -13.58
C TYR A 80 13.05 -8.70 -13.51
N ASP A 81 13.31 -9.44 -12.44
CA ASP A 81 14.50 -10.27 -12.29
C ASP A 81 14.07 -11.74 -12.13
N ILE A 82 15.04 -12.66 -12.13
CA ILE A 82 14.81 -14.12 -12.16
C ILE A 82 13.84 -14.57 -11.05
N ASN A 83 13.95 -13.99 -9.86
CA ASN A 83 13.19 -14.41 -8.67
C ASN A 83 12.39 -13.28 -8.00
N CYS A 84 12.37 -12.07 -8.56
CA CYS A 84 11.69 -10.95 -7.93
C CYS A 84 11.18 -9.92 -8.94
N ILE A 85 10.22 -9.12 -8.46
CA ILE A 85 9.74 -7.93 -9.15
C ILE A 85 10.25 -6.74 -8.34
N ILE A 86 10.97 -5.85 -9.00
CA ILE A 86 11.52 -4.64 -8.39
C ILE A 86 10.65 -3.48 -8.84
N ILE A 87 10.05 -2.76 -7.89
CA ILE A 87 9.22 -1.59 -8.17
C ILE A 87 9.86 -0.38 -7.54
N HIS A 88 10.22 0.61 -8.37
CA HIS A 88 10.87 1.83 -7.90
C HIS A 88 9.83 2.90 -7.50
N LEU A 89 9.74 3.18 -6.21
CA LEU A 89 8.89 4.25 -5.66
C LEU A 89 9.56 5.62 -5.84
N LYS A 90 9.02 6.45 -6.74
CA LYS A 90 9.51 7.82 -6.98
C LYS A 90 9.27 8.78 -5.80
N SER A 91 8.21 8.55 -5.04
CA SER A 91 7.84 9.37 -3.90
C SER A 91 7.22 8.47 -2.82
N SER A 92 7.71 8.59 -1.59
CA SER A 92 7.06 7.97 -0.42
C SER A 92 6.82 9.01 0.66
N LYS A 93 5.67 8.91 1.33
CA LYS A 93 5.28 9.82 2.43
C LYS A 93 6.24 9.73 3.65
N THR A 94 7.10 8.72 3.72
CA THR A 94 8.15 8.58 4.77
C THR A 94 9.41 9.39 4.49
N ASN A 95 9.49 10.13 3.39
CA ASN A 95 10.57 11.08 3.18
C ASN A 95 10.40 12.31 4.09
N ILE A 96 10.77 12.13 5.36
CA ILE A 96 10.85 13.17 6.41
C ILE A 96 11.86 14.28 6.05
N GLN A 97 12.60 14.13 4.94
CA GLN A 97 13.49 15.15 4.40
C GLN A 97 12.80 16.33 3.70
N ARG A 98 11.46 16.35 3.54
CA ARG A 98 10.75 17.61 3.25
C ARG A 98 10.54 18.41 4.53
N ARG A 99 11.64 18.99 5.06
CA ARG A 99 11.59 20.20 5.88
C ARG A 99 11.46 21.37 4.92
N GLY A 100 10.31 22.02 4.95
CA GLY A 100 9.99 23.26 4.21
C GLY A 100 8.61 23.70 4.64
#